data_AF-A0A2J7W8S5-F1
#
_entry.id   AF-A0A2J7W8S5-F1
#
_cell.length_a   1.000
_cell.length_b   1.000
_cell.length_c   1.000
_cell.angle_alpha   90.00
_cell.angle_beta   90.00
_cell.angle_gamma   90.00
#
_symmetry.space_group_name_H-M   'P 1'
#
loop_
_entity.id
_entity.type
_entity.pdbx_description
1 polymer ?
#
loop_
_entity_poly.entity_id
_entity_poly.type
_entity_poly.pdbx_seq_one_letter_code
_entity_poly.pdbx_strand_id
1 'polypeptide(L)'
;MRIQFLGGVGTVTGSKYLLEHNGRRLLVDCGLFQGLKQLRLRNWEPLPIKASEIDAVLLTHAHMDHSGFVPRLVKLGFKGPVYCSGATRDLCELLLPDSGRLQEEEADFANRHGHSKHKPALPLYTQEEASAALKRFETIPFDQDQSPWPGWSWRLKRAGHILGAASVHISWAGGQHPVFRRPWPQRRPGDAPTRFSRAGGLSGRRVHVW
;
A
#
# COMPACT_ATOMS: atom_id res chain seq x y z
N MET A 1 16.20 -5.20 -8.39
CA MET A 1 15.04 -4.63 -7.67
C MET A 1 15.49 -4.01 -6.37
N ARG A 2 15.03 -2.80 -6.07
CA ARG A 2 15.22 -2.11 -4.79
C ARG A 2 13.88 -2.05 -4.08
N ILE A 3 13.89 -2.32 -2.77
CA ILE A 3 12.71 -2.21 -1.90
C ILE A 3 13.02 -1.12 -0.88
N GLN A 4 12.13 -0.15 -0.76
CA GLN A 4 12.22 0.91 0.24
C GLN A 4 10.96 0.90 1.11
N PHE A 5 11.16 0.87 2.42
CA PHE A 5 10.08 0.92 3.41
C PHE A 5 9.81 2.38 3.76
N LEU A 6 8.62 2.88 3.41
CA LEU A 6 8.22 4.27 3.63
C LEU A 6 7.34 4.42 4.87
N GLY A 7 6.75 3.32 5.35
CA GLY A 7 6.00 3.25 6.60
C GLY A 7 5.68 1.79 6.97
N GLY A 8 5.05 1.55 8.12
CA GLY A 8 4.83 0.20 8.66
C GLY A 8 6.08 -0.49 9.24
N VAL A 9 7.23 0.19 9.29
CA VAL A 9 8.46 -0.31 9.94
C VAL A 9 8.64 0.39 11.28
N GLY A 10 8.58 -0.38 12.37
CA GLY A 10 8.59 0.14 13.74
C GLY A 10 7.22 0.65 14.22
N THR A 11 6.19 0.62 13.36
CA THR A 11 4.80 1.00 13.67
C THR A 11 3.83 0.05 12.97
N VAL A 12 2.65 -0.19 13.55
CA VAL A 12 1.61 -1.04 12.92
C VAL A 12 0.90 -0.31 11.77
N THR A 13 0.99 1.02 11.73
CA THR A 13 0.21 1.89 10.85
C THR A 13 1.08 2.61 9.80
N GLY A 14 0.43 3.14 8.76
CA GLY A 14 1.08 3.87 7.67
C GLY A 14 1.78 2.97 6.66
N SER A 15 1.25 1.78 6.37
CA SER A 15 1.86 0.81 5.45
C SER A 15 2.13 1.45 4.08
N LYS A 16 3.40 1.43 3.65
CA LYS A 16 3.88 1.92 2.34
C LYS A 16 5.21 1.26 1.98
N TYR A 17 5.22 0.48 0.90
CA TYR A 17 6.43 -0.17 0.40
C TYR A 17 6.65 0.22 -1.05
N LEU A 18 7.78 0.87 -1.34
CA LEU A 18 8.15 1.25 -2.70
C LEU A 18 9.05 0.18 -3.32
N LEU A 19 8.64 -0.38 -4.45
CA LEU A 19 9.39 -1.31 -5.26
C LEU A 19 9.87 -0.61 -6.53
N GLU A 20 11.19 -0.61 -6.75
CA GLU A 20 11.81 -0.05 -7.95
C GLU A 20 12.50 -1.14 -8.77
N HIS A 21 12.13 -1.27 -10.04
CA HIS A 21 12.77 -2.19 -10.99
C HIS A 21 12.59 -1.71 -12.44
N ASN A 22 13.66 -1.76 -13.23
CA ASN A 22 13.71 -1.31 -14.63
C ASN A 22 13.11 0.08 -14.86
N GLY A 23 13.43 1.05 -13.98
CA GLY A 23 12.96 2.43 -14.07
C GLY A 23 11.48 2.63 -13.72
N ARG A 24 10.76 1.58 -13.30
CA ARG A 24 9.39 1.64 -12.81
C ARG A 24 9.32 1.59 -11.30
N ARG A 25 8.31 2.24 -10.74
CA ARG A 25 8.06 2.46 -9.32
C ARG A 25 6.65 2.04 -8.96
N LEU A 26 6.55 0.94 -8.21
CA LEU A 26 5.31 0.38 -7.73
C LEU A 26 5.22 0.60 -6.23
N LEU A 27 4.15 1.24 -5.78
CA LEU A 27 3.86 1.37 -4.35
C LEU A 27 2.92 0.24 -3.92
N VAL A 28 3.29 -0.53 -2.90
CA VAL A 28 2.41 -1.49 -2.23
C VAL A 28 1.91 -0.86 -0.94
N ASP A 29 0.60 -0.76 -0.82
CA ASP A 29 -0.15 0.01 0.17
C ASP A 29 0.18 1.51 0.19
N CYS A 30 -0.82 2.28 0.60
CA CYS A 30 -0.72 3.71 0.82
C CYS A 30 -1.55 4.12 2.05
N GLY A 31 -1.10 3.71 3.23
CA GLY A 31 -1.82 3.92 4.49
C GLY A 31 -1.59 5.22 5.25
N LEU A 32 -2.57 5.72 5.99
CA LEU A 32 -2.35 6.78 6.98
C LEU A 32 -1.64 6.23 8.21
N PHE A 33 -0.78 7.04 8.83
CA PHE A 33 -0.33 6.80 10.19
C PHE A 33 -1.46 7.19 11.17
N GLN A 34 -1.94 6.22 11.94
CA GLN A 34 -3.01 6.36 12.94
C GLN A 34 -2.48 6.29 14.39
N GLY A 35 -3.36 6.47 15.37
CA GLY A 35 -2.99 6.39 16.79
C GLY A 35 -2.40 7.69 17.33
N LEU A 36 -1.25 7.61 18.02
CA LEU A 36 -0.64 8.74 18.74
C LEU A 36 -0.46 9.99 17.86
N LYS A 37 -0.64 11.18 18.44
CA LYS A 37 -0.54 12.47 17.72
C LYS A 37 0.76 12.60 16.93
N GLN A 38 1.89 12.17 17.50
CA GLN A 38 3.20 12.22 16.83
C GLN A 38 3.24 11.36 15.55
N LEU A 39 2.58 10.20 15.54
CA LEU A 39 2.47 9.37 14.34
C LEU A 39 1.61 10.05 13.28
N ARG A 40 0.48 10.64 13.68
CA ARG A 40 -0.41 11.34 12.73
C ARG A 40 0.26 12.53 12.04
N LEU A 41 1.18 13.21 12.72
CA LEU A 41 1.96 14.31 12.13
C LEU A 41 2.83 13.85 10.95
N ARG A 42 3.24 12.57 10.91
CA ARG A 42 4.00 12.01 9.78
C ARG A 42 3.22 11.98 8.47
N ASN A 43 1.88 12.04 8.52
CA ASN A 43 1.07 12.15 7.31
C ASN A 43 1.25 13.51 6.59
N TRP A 44 1.78 14.52 7.28
CA TRP A 44 2.07 15.84 6.73
C TRP A 44 3.49 15.97 6.19
N GLU A 45 4.37 15.03 6.52
CA GLU A 45 5.74 15.01 6.02
C GLU A 45 5.75 14.70 4.51
N PRO A 46 6.64 15.33 3.74
CA PRO A 46 6.80 14.99 2.33
C PRO A 46 7.27 13.54 2.21
N LEU A 47 6.71 12.81 1.23
CA LEU A 47 7.25 11.52 0.86
C LEU A 47 8.70 11.72 0.35
N PRO A 48 9.62 10.77 0.61
CA PRO A 48 10.99 10.84 0.10
C PRO A 48 11.07 10.63 -1.43
N ILE A 49 9.92 10.43 -2.08
CA ILE A 49 9.74 10.34 -3.53
C ILE A 49 8.59 11.25 -3.95
N LYS A 50 8.70 11.87 -5.13
CA LYS A 50 7.60 12.67 -5.69
C LYS A 50 6.44 11.76 -6.06
N ALA A 51 5.22 12.14 -5.69
CA ALA A 51 4.03 11.33 -6.01
C ALA A 51 3.83 11.15 -7.53
N SER A 52 4.24 12.12 -8.34
CA SER A 52 4.21 12.06 -9.81
C SER A 52 5.18 11.04 -10.42
N GLU A 53 6.13 10.55 -9.65
CA GLU A 53 7.13 9.58 -10.08
C GLU A 53 6.72 8.12 -9.78
N ILE A 54 5.59 7.91 -9.11
CA ILE A 54 5.04 6.58 -8.83
C ILE A 54 4.15 6.17 -10.00
N ASP A 55 4.43 5.00 -10.57
CA ASP A 55 3.73 4.51 -11.77
C ASP A 55 2.38 3.87 -11.44
N ALA A 56 2.29 3.13 -10.34
CA ALA A 56 1.03 2.53 -9.86
C ALA A 56 1.07 2.25 -8.35
N VAL A 57 -0.11 2.02 -7.78
CA VAL A 57 -0.31 1.55 -6.40
C VAL A 57 -1.00 0.19 -6.43
N LEU A 58 -0.58 -0.75 -5.58
CA LEU A 58 -1.30 -2.00 -5.27
C LEU A 58 -1.77 -1.95 -3.82
N LEU A 59 -3.06 -2.13 -3.59
CA LEU A 59 -3.62 -2.20 -2.24
C LEU A 59 -3.84 -3.66 -1.83
N THR A 60 -3.36 -4.00 -0.64
CA THR A 60 -3.63 -5.31 -0.01
C THR A 60 -5.08 -5.40 0.46
N HIS A 61 -5.59 -4.34 1.11
CA HIS A 61 -6.95 -4.27 1.63
C HIS A 61 -7.37 -2.82 1.94
N ALA A 62 -8.63 -2.66 2.37
CA ALA A 62 -9.30 -1.36 2.45
C ALA A 62 -9.06 -0.56 3.75
N HIS A 63 -8.36 -1.10 4.76
CA HIS A 63 -8.17 -0.36 6.01
C HIS A 63 -7.41 0.95 5.82
N MET A 64 -7.66 1.94 6.68
CA MET A 64 -7.09 3.29 6.56
C MET A 64 -5.58 3.33 6.70
N ASP A 65 -5.00 2.41 7.44
CA ASP A 65 -3.56 2.22 7.56
C ASP A 65 -2.91 1.47 6.38
N HIS A 66 -3.70 1.13 5.35
CA HIS A 66 -3.24 0.57 4.06
C HIS A 66 -3.75 1.36 2.84
N SER A 67 -4.89 2.03 2.90
CA SER A 67 -5.49 2.75 1.75
C SER A 67 -5.72 4.25 2.01
N GLY A 68 -5.73 4.69 3.27
CA GLY A 68 -6.21 6.02 3.65
C GLY A 68 -5.38 7.20 3.13
N PHE A 69 -4.13 6.97 2.71
CA PHE A 69 -3.27 8.05 2.17
C PHE A 69 -3.42 8.21 0.66
N VAL A 70 -4.17 7.34 -0.04
CA VAL A 70 -4.35 7.44 -1.50
C VAL A 70 -4.89 8.81 -1.93
N PRO A 71 -5.91 9.42 -1.28
CA PRO A 71 -6.37 10.75 -1.67
C PRO A 71 -5.29 11.83 -1.55
N ARG A 72 -4.50 11.76 -0.46
CA ARG A 72 -3.36 12.66 -0.26
C ARG A 72 -2.30 12.46 -1.34
N LEU A 73 -2.02 11.21 -1.74
CA LEU A 73 -1.08 10.90 -2.80
C LEU A 73 -1.51 11.50 -4.15
N VAL A 74 -2.80 11.40 -4.49
CA VAL A 74 -3.39 12.02 -5.70
C VAL A 74 -3.24 13.53 -5.65
N LYS A 75 -3.58 14.16 -4.51
CA LYS A 75 -3.40 15.61 -4.28
C LYS A 75 -1.94 16.07 -4.44
N LEU A 76 -0.97 15.21 -4.11
CA LEU A 76 0.46 15.46 -4.28
C LEU A 76 0.96 15.26 -5.73
N GLY A 77 0.08 14.89 -6.67
CA GLY A 77 0.39 14.82 -8.10
C GLY A 77 0.54 13.41 -8.67
N PHE A 78 0.15 12.36 -7.93
CA PHE A 78 0.05 11.01 -8.48
C PHE A 78 -1.06 10.91 -9.53
N LYS A 79 -0.76 10.24 -10.65
CA LYS A 79 -1.66 10.11 -11.81
C LYS A 79 -1.89 8.66 -12.26
N GLY A 80 -1.16 7.71 -11.67
CA GLY A 80 -1.24 6.30 -12.04
C GLY A 80 -2.50 5.59 -11.53
N PRO A 81 -2.68 4.32 -11.91
CA PRO A 81 -3.76 3.47 -11.41
C PRO A 81 -3.50 2.94 -9.99
N VAL A 82 -4.58 2.66 -9.28
CA VAL A 82 -4.60 2.02 -7.96
C VAL A 82 -5.29 0.66 -8.10
N TYR A 83 -4.50 -0.41 -8.12
CA TYR A 83 -4.97 -1.78 -8.30
C TYR A 83 -5.39 -2.41 -6.97
N CYS A 84 -6.57 -3.03 -6.93
CA CYS A 84 -7.07 -3.74 -5.75
C CYS A 84 -8.12 -4.80 -6.13
N SER A 85 -8.62 -5.56 -5.15
CA SER A 85 -9.77 -6.44 -5.38
C SER A 85 -11.07 -5.64 -5.48
N GLY A 86 -12.11 -6.21 -6.11
CA GLY A 86 -13.42 -5.58 -6.22
C GLY A 86 -13.98 -5.13 -4.86
N ALA A 87 -14.02 -6.03 -3.88
CA ALA A 87 -14.52 -5.68 -2.55
C ALA A 87 -13.64 -4.65 -1.81
N THR A 88 -12.32 -4.60 -2.07
CA THR A 88 -11.47 -3.53 -1.52
C THR A 88 -11.84 -2.17 -2.12
N ARG A 89 -12.10 -2.09 -3.43
CA ARG A 89 -12.61 -0.86 -4.05
C ARG A 89 -13.92 -0.43 -3.42
N ASP A 90 -14.89 -1.33 -3.31
CA ASP A 90 -16.23 -1.03 -2.79
C ASP A 90 -16.16 -0.52 -1.34
N LEU A 91 -15.31 -1.12 -0.51
CA LEU A 91 -15.05 -0.63 0.85
C LEU A 91 -14.37 0.74 0.85
N CYS A 92 -13.37 0.95 -0.01
CA CYS A 92 -12.70 2.26 -0.14
C CYS A 92 -13.64 3.37 -0.62
N GLU A 93 -14.65 3.03 -1.42
CA GLU A 93 -15.68 3.98 -1.88
C GLU A 93 -16.49 4.57 -0.73
N LEU A 94 -16.67 3.81 0.35
CA LEU A 94 -17.32 4.27 1.57
C LEU A 94 -16.33 4.93 2.54
N LEU A 95 -15.20 4.27 2.80
CA LEU A 95 -14.27 4.66 3.86
C LEU A 95 -13.50 5.94 3.55
N LEU A 96 -13.07 6.15 2.30
CA LEU A 96 -12.22 7.29 1.96
C LEU A 96 -12.99 8.63 2.01
N PRO A 97 -14.20 8.76 1.43
CA PRO A 97 -14.97 10.00 1.54
C PRO A 97 -15.38 10.32 2.97
N ASP A 98 -15.80 9.31 3.76
CA ASP A 98 -16.14 9.51 5.18
C ASP A 98 -14.92 10.00 5.98
N SER A 99 -13.74 9.42 5.74
CA SER A 99 -12.49 9.88 6.35
C SER A 99 -12.12 11.31 5.94
N GLY A 100 -12.42 11.73 4.71
CA GLY A 100 -12.22 13.11 4.27
C GLY A 100 -13.14 14.09 5.02
N ARG A 101 -14.44 13.75 5.12
CA ARG A 101 -15.44 14.53 5.85
C ARG A 101 -15.05 14.72 7.32
N LEU A 102 -14.65 13.64 8.00
CA LEU A 102 -14.22 13.70 9.40
C LEU A 102 -13.00 14.63 9.59
N GLN A 103 -12.05 14.62 8.64
CA GLN A 103 -10.90 15.52 8.71
C GLN A 103 -11.26 16.99 8.49
N GLU A 104 -12.24 17.26 7.62
CA GLU A 104 -12.78 18.61 7.43
C GLU A 104 -13.45 19.12 8.72
N GLU A 105 -14.28 18.28 9.35
CA GLU A 105 -14.94 18.59 10.63
C GLU A 105 -13.92 18.85 11.75
N GLU A 106 -12.86 18.04 11.83
CA GLU A 106 -11.76 18.25 12.79
C GLU A 106 -11.03 19.57 12.55
N ALA A 107 -10.76 19.92 11.28
CA ALA A 107 -10.11 21.18 10.91
C ALA A 107 -10.99 22.38 11.26
N ASP A 108 -12.28 22.33 10.93
CA ASP A 108 -13.26 23.36 11.25
C ASP A 108 -13.41 23.57 12.76
N PHE A 109 -13.53 22.48 13.51
CA PHE A 109 -13.58 22.53 14.97
C PHE A 109 -12.33 23.21 15.55
N ALA A 110 -11.15 22.83 15.06
CA ALA A 110 -9.88 23.40 15.51
C ALA A 110 -9.74 24.89 15.15
N ASN A 111 -10.27 25.32 14.00
CA ASN A 111 -10.32 26.72 13.58
C ASN A 111 -11.25 27.55 14.49
N ARG A 112 -12.43 27.03 14.84
CA ARG A 112 -13.39 27.71 15.73
C ARG A 112 -12.87 27.90 17.16
N HIS A 113 -12.13 26.92 17.68
CA HIS A 113 -11.64 26.93 19.06
C HIS A 113 -10.19 27.41 19.21
N GLY A 114 -9.47 27.66 18.11
CA GLY A 114 -8.13 28.24 18.14
C GLY A 114 -7.01 27.32 18.67
N HIS A 115 -7.24 26.01 18.77
CA HIS A 115 -6.30 25.05 19.38
C HIS A 115 -5.29 24.42 18.37
N SER A 116 -5.29 24.88 17.12
CA SER A 116 -4.39 24.37 16.07
C SER A 116 -3.05 25.13 16.03
N LYS A 117 -1.97 24.40 15.71
CA LYS A 117 -0.67 25.00 15.36
C LYS A 117 -0.67 25.65 13.97
N HIS A 118 -1.50 25.15 13.04
CA HIS A 118 -1.68 25.72 11.71
C HIS A 118 -2.86 26.69 11.70
N LYS A 119 -2.68 27.86 11.07
CA LYS A 119 -3.72 28.89 10.93
C LYS A 119 -3.89 29.21 9.44
N PRO A 120 -4.98 28.74 8.78
CA PRO A 120 -6.01 27.85 9.32
C PRO A 120 -5.52 26.40 9.49
N ALA A 121 -6.20 25.63 10.34
CA ALA A 121 -6.15 24.18 10.33
C ALA A 121 -6.74 23.70 9.00
N LEU A 122 -6.06 22.75 8.35
CA LEU A 122 -6.49 22.16 7.08
C LEU A 122 -6.59 20.64 7.24
N PRO A 123 -7.54 19.98 6.57
CA PRO A 123 -7.55 18.53 6.44
C PRO A 123 -6.39 18.06 5.55
N LEU A 124 -5.95 16.80 5.69
CA LEU A 124 -4.94 16.25 4.75
C LEU A 124 -5.53 16.18 3.34
N TYR A 125 -6.81 15.80 3.26
CA TYR A 125 -7.64 15.80 2.07
C TYR A 125 -9.12 15.96 2.44
N THR A 126 -9.92 16.50 1.53
CA THR A 126 -11.36 16.69 1.69
C THR A 126 -12.16 15.45 1.28
N GLN A 127 -13.45 15.40 1.64
CA GLN A 127 -14.38 14.40 1.13
C GLN A 127 -14.40 14.39 -0.41
N GLU A 128 -14.42 15.56 -1.04
CA GLU A 128 -14.41 15.70 -2.50
C GLU A 128 -13.11 15.15 -3.12
N GLU A 129 -11.96 15.46 -2.53
CA GLU A 129 -10.66 14.95 -2.99
C GLU A 129 -10.57 13.43 -2.85
N ALA A 130 -11.15 12.86 -1.79
CA ALA A 130 -11.26 11.42 -1.62
C ALA A 130 -12.15 10.77 -2.69
N SER A 131 -13.33 11.34 -2.96
CA SER A 131 -14.21 10.87 -4.04
C SER A 131 -13.53 10.98 -5.42
N ALA A 132 -12.77 12.04 -5.67
CA ALA A 132 -12.02 12.20 -6.91
C ALA A 132 -10.91 11.14 -7.06
N ALA A 133 -10.23 10.77 -5.96
CA ALA A 133 -9.17 9.77 -5.97
C ALA A 133 -9.67 8.37 -6.34
N LEU A 134 -10.93 8.03 -6.02
CA LEU A 134 -11.55 6.75 -6.38
C LEU A 134 -11.59 6.50 -7.90
N LYS A 135 -11.57 7.56 -8.72
CA LYS A 135 -11.50 7.46 -10.20
C LYS A 135 -10.22 6.79 -10.70
N ARG A 136 -9.19 6.67 -9.84
CA ARG A 136 -7.93 5.97 -10.16
C ARG A 136 -7.97 4.48 -9.80
N PHE A 137 -9.01 4.01 -9.12
CA PHE A 137 -9.08 2.63 -8.67
C PHE A 137 -9.46 1.70 -9.83
N GLU A 138 -8.64 0.67 -10.03
CA GLU A 138 -8.85 -0.38 -11.01
C GLU A 138 -8.94 -1.72 -10.28
N THR A 139 -9.99 -2.48 -10.56
CA THR A 139 -10.19 -3.79 -9.93
C THR A 139 -9.50 -4.88 -10.72
N ILE A 140 -8.84 -5.78 -10.02
CA ILE A 140 -8.24 -6.98 -10.61
C ILE A 140 -8.76 -8.23 -9.89
N PRO A 141 -9.06 -9.31 -10.62
CA PRO A 141 -9.58 -10.52 -10.00
C PRO A 141 -8.48 -11.25 -9.23
N PHE A 142 -8.91 -12.03 -8.25
CA PHE A 142 -8.02 -12.95 -7.56
C PHE A 142 -7.50 -14.03 -8.52
N ASP A 143 -6.31 -14.54 -8.20
CA ASP A 143 -5.72 -15.70 -8.86
C ASP A 143 -5.37 -15.52 -10.35
N GLN A 144 -5.50 -14.30 -10.88
CA GLN A 144 -5.10 -13.95 -12.24
C GLN A 144 -3.83 -13.09 -12.24
N ASP A 145 -2.88 -13.41 -13.11
CA ASP A 145 -1.70 -12.57 -13.32
C ASP A 145 -2.05 -11.32 -14.12
N GLN A 146 -1.54 -10.20 -13.66
CA GLN A 146 -1.61 -8.90 -14.32
C GLN A 146 -0.19 -8.47 -14.65
N SER A 147 0.08 -8.13 -15.92
CA SER A 147 1.42 -7.75 -16.39
C SER A 147 1.36 -6.44 -17.19
N PRO A 148 0.96 -5.31 -16.57
CA PRO A 148 0.78 -4.06 -17.32
C PRO A 148 2.11 -3.40 -17.72
N TRP A 149 3.24 -3.85 -17.17
CA TRP A 149 4.57 -3.39 -17.58
C TRP A 149 5.44 -4.57 -18.03
N PRO A 150 6.26 -4.38 -19.08
CA PRO A 150 7.21 -5.41 -19.52
C PRO A 150 8.11 -5.88 -18.38
N GLY A 151 8.15 -7.19 -18.18
CA GLY A 151 8.98 -7.82 -17.15
C GLY A 151 8.48 -7.65 -15.72
N TRP A 152 7.25 -7.19 -15.51
CA TRP A 152 6.53 -7.21 -14.23
C TRP A 152 5.28 -8.08 -14.35
N SER A 153 4.96 -8.82 -13.30
CA SER A 153 3.68 -9.49 -13.15
C SER A 153 3.26 -9.53 -11.70
N TRP A 154 1.99 -9.27 -11.40
CA TRP A 154 1.46 -9.41 -10.06
C TRP A 154 0.12 -10.14 -10.03
N ARG A 155 -0.17 -10.75 -8.88
CA ARG A 155 -1.38 -11.54 -8.65
C ARG A 155 -1.88 -11.31 -7.23
N LEU A 156 -3.19 -11.17 -7.06
CA LEU A 156 -3.84 -11.16 -5.76
C LEU A 156 -4.18 -12.59 -5.32
N LYS A 157 -3.83 -12.95 -4.08
CA LYS A 157 -4.24 -14.19 -3.42
C LYS A 157 -5.06 -13.82 -2.19
N ARG A 158 -6.14 -14.54 -1.90
CA ARG A 158 -6.99 -14.24 -0.74
C ARG A 158 -6.19 -14.36 0.56
N ALA A 159 -6.29 -13.35 1.43
CA ALA A 159 -5.60 -13.31 2.72
C ALA A 159 -6.47 -13.78 3.90
N GLY A 160 -7.79 -13.56 3.88
CA GLY A 160 -8.65 -13.93 5.01
C GLY A 160 -8.44 -13.00 6.23
N HIS A 161 -8.65 -11.70 6.02
CA HIS A 161 -8.55 -10.64 7.04
C HIS A 161 -9.81 -9.78 7.09
N ILE A 162 -10.11 -9.12 5.97
CA ILE A 162 -11.41 -8.48 5.69
C ILE A 162 -11.93 -8.89 4.31
N LEU A 163 -13.16 -8.51 3.98
CA LEU A 163 -13.71 -8.75 2.64
C LEU A 163 -12.81 -8.10 1.58
N GLY A 164 -12.38 -8.90 0.61
CA GLY A 164 -11.48 -8.44 -0.44
C GLY A 164 -9.99 -8.37 -0.07
N ALA A 165 -9.60 -8.72 1.17
CA ALA A 165 -8.19 -8.70 1.57
C ALA A 165 -7.35 -9.68 0.75
N ALA A 166 -6.21 -9.19 0.29
CA ALA A 166 -5.31 -9.89 -0.61
C ALA A 166 -3.86 -9.86 -0.12
N SER A 167 -3.19 -11.01 -0.20
CA SER A 167 -1.74 -11.07 -0.30
C SER A 167 -1.36 -10.74 -1.74
N VAL A 168 -0.39 -9.84 -1.90
CA VAL A 168 0.09 -9.44 -3.23
C VAL A 168 1.33 -10.24 -3.56
N HIS A 169 1.30 -10.98 -4.67
CA HIS A 169 2.43 -11.71 -5.21
C HIS A 169 2.99 -10.94 -6.39
N ILE A 170 4.22 -10.44 -6.29
CA ILE A 170 4.84 -9.61 -7.32
C ILE A 170 6.05 -10.34 -7.87
N SER A 171 6.14 -10.44 -9.19
CA SER A 171 7.24 -11.06 -9.91
C SER A 171 7.82 -10.17 -11.00
N TRP A 172 9.12 -10.37 -11.25
CA TRP A 172 9.86 -9.62 -12.26
C TRP A 172 10.94 -10.46 -12.92
N ALA A 173 11.31 -10.08 -14.14
CA ALA A 173 12.41 -10.70 -14.88
C ALA A 173 13.77 -10.08 -14.46
N GLY A 174 14.74 -10.93 -14.03
CA GLY A 174 16.17 -10.61 -13.85
C GLY A 174 16.68 -10.18 -12.45
N GLY A 175 17.72 -10.86 -11.92
CA GLY A 175 18.77 -10.33 -10.96
C GLY A 175 18.54 -10.33 -9.42
N GLN A 176 19.50 -10.92 -8.64
CA GLN A 176 19.52 -11.63 -7.29
C GLN A 176 18.70 -11.14 -6.07
N HIS A 177 18.39 -12.08 -5.14
CA HIS A 177 17.35 -12.00 -4.10
C HIS A 177 17.70 -11.00 -2.96
N PRO A 178 16.69 -10.32 -2.38
CA PRO A 178 16.60 -10.15 -0.94
C PRO A 178 15.55 -11.12 -0.41
N VAL A 179 15.98 -12.29 0.08
CA VAL A 179 15.12 -13.15 0.89
C VAL A 179 15.17 -12.62 2.32
N PHE A 180 14.11 -11.96 2.78
CA PHE A 180 13.96 -11.65 4.19
C PHE A 180 13.22 -12.81 4.88
N ARG A 181 13.97 -13.77 5.42
CA ARG A 181 13.45 -14.73 6.41
C ARG A 181 13.45 -14.04 7.77
N ARG A 182 12.28 -13.83 8.38
CA ARG A 182 12.19 -13.65 9.83
C ARG A 182 12.79 -14.91 10.49
N PRO A 183 13.68 -14.82 11.48
CA PRO A 183 14.06 -15.98 12.28
C PRO A 183 12.85 -16.38 13.14
N TRP A 184 12.20 -17.49 12.78
CA TRP A 184 11.44 -18.29 13.76
C TRP A 184 12.44 -19.16 14.54
N PRO A 185 12.18 -19.47 15.82
CA PRO A 185 13.15 -20.19 16.65
C PRO A 185 13.43 -21.57 16.07
N GLN A 186 14.70 -21.91 15.95
CA GLN A 186 15.17 -23.18 15.39
C GLN A 186 14.65 -24.38 16.19
N ARG A 187 13.92 -25.27 15.50
CA ARG A 187 13.76 -26.68 15.94
C ARG A 187 15.09 -27.43 15.70
N ARG A 188 15.42 -28.34 16.61
CA ARG A 188 16.67 -29.12 16.62
C ARG A 188 16.69 -30.19 15.51
N PRO A 189 17.87 -30.66 15.06
CA PRO A 189 18.02 -31.61 13.95
C PRO A 189 17.58 -33.03 14.35
N GLY A 190 16.82 -33.74 13.49
CA GLY A 190 16.39 -35.13 13.74
C GLY A 190 15.62 -35.85 12.62
N ASP A 191 14.97 -35.17 11.69
CA ASP A 191 14.11 -35.86 10.70
C ASP A 191 14.75 -36.01 9.30
N ALA A 192 14.65 -37.22 8.75
CA ALA A 192 15.30 -37.75 7.55
C ALA A 192 14.81 -37.11 6.21
N PRO A 193 15.54 -37.31 5.08
CA PRO A 193 15.34 -36.50 3.88
C PRO A 193 14.22 -37.06 3.00
N THR A 194 13.28 -36.21 2.59
CA THR A 194 12.40 -36.48 1.43
C THR A 194 12.97 -35.78 0.19
N ARG A 195 13.31 -36.58 -0.82
CA ARG A 195 13.74 -36.17 -2.17
C ARG A 195 12.71 -35.21 -2.79
N PHE A 196 13.17 -34.11 -3.37
CA PHE A 196 12.41 -33.34 -4.35
C PHE A 196 13.07 -33.47 -5.73
N SER A 197 12.29 -33.96 -6.69
CA SER A 197 12.60 -33.98 -8.12
C SER A 197 12.56 -32.56 -8.69
N ARG A 198 13.49 -32.27 -9.60
CA ARG A 198 13.53 -31.02 -10.39
C ARG A 198 12.44 -31.05 -11.46
N ALA A 199 11.60 -30.03 -11.48
CA ALA A 199 10.88 -29.59 -12.67
C ALA A 199 11.32 -28.15 -12.97
N GLY A 200 11.87 -27.94 -14.17
CA GLY A 200 12.32 -26.64 -14.66
C GLY A 200 11.17 -25.75 -15.14
N GLY A 201 11.43 -24.43 -15.18
CA GLY A 201 10.61 -23.47 -15.93
C GLY A 201 10.39 -22.15 -15.19
N LEU A 202 11.07 -21.10 -15.64
CA LEU A 202 10.89 -19.67 -15.31
C LEU A 202 11.21 -19.25 -13.86
N SER A 203 12.46 -18.84 -13.64
CA SER A 203 12.96 -18.20 -12.42
C SER A 203 12.40 -16.77 -12.27
N GLY A 204 11.11 -16.64 -11.97
CA GLY A 204 10.50 -15.40 -11.52
C GLY A 204 10.78 -15.20 -10.03
N ARG A 205 11.28 -14.01 -9.65
CA ARG A 205 11.42 -13.64 -8.22
C ARG A 205 10.07 -13.26 -7.65
N ARG A 206 9.87 -13.41 -6.34
CA ARG A 206 8.60 -13.13 -5.67
C ARG A 206 8.78 -12.32 -4.40
N VAL A 207 7.96 -11.28 -4.23
CA VAL A 207 7.72 -10.64 -2.93
C VAL A 207 6.27 -10.89 -2.54
N HIS A 208 6.06 -11.24 -1.27
CA HIS A 208 4.76 -11.41 -0.64
C HIS A 208 4.59 -10.32 0.41
N VAL A 209 3.54 -9.53 0.29
CA VAL A 209 3.15 -8.54 1.31
C VAL A 209 1.78 -8.94 1.87
N TRP A 210 1.66 -8.88 3.19
CA TRP A 210 0.45 -9.10 3.98
C TRP A 210 0.18 -7.83 4.78
#